data_AF-A0A953UJP2-F1
#
_entry.id   AF-A0A953UJP2-F1
#
_cell.length_a   1.000
_cell.length_b   1.000
_cell.length_c   1.000
_cell.angle_alpha   90.00
_cell.angle_beta   90.00
_cell.angle_gamma   90.00
#
_symmetry.space_group_name_H-M   'P 1'
#
loop_
_entity.id
_entity.type
_entity.pdbx_description
1 polymer ?
#
loop_
_entity_poly.entity_id
_entity_poly.type
_entity_poly.pdbx_seq_one_letter_code
_entity_poly.pdbx_strand_id
1 'polypeptide(L)' 'MNIQARPQPAVQFETNAFVYCPICTHTVEGTVVSNGKTAKVKPGQKCSRCSASLDPGYIMRLDRAA' A
#
# COMPACT_ATOMS: atom_id res chain seq x y z
N MET A 1 20.82 30.79 -12.40
CA MET A 1 20.91 29.70 -11.39
C MET A 1 19.68 28.81 -11.52
N ASN A 2 19.86 27.57 -11.98
CA ASN A 2 18.80 26.58 -12.23
C ASN A 2 18.76 25.55 -11.10
N ILE A 3 17.91 25.82 -10.11
CA ILE A 3 17.59 24.94 -8.99
C ILE A 3 16.70 23.79 -9.51
N GLN A 4 17.34 22.74 -10.02
CA GLN A 4 16.66 21.48 -10.29
C GLN A 4 16.35 20.82 -8.94
N ALA A 5 15.12 20.99 -8.47
CA ALA A 5 14.59 20.24 -7.34
C ALA A 5 14.54 18.76 -7.73
N ARG A 6 15.63 18.03 -7.43
CA ARG A 6 15.64 16.57 -7.48
C ARG A 6 14.54 16.06 -6.53
N PRO A 7 13.55 15.28 -6.99
CA PRO A 7 12.61 14.66 -6.08
C PRO A 7 13.42 13.77 -5.15
N GLN A 8 13.46 14.14 -3.87
CA GLN A 8 14.03 13.29 -2.83
C GLN A 8 13.30 11.96 -2.92
N PRO A 9 14.00 10.80 -2.89
CA PRO A 9 13.33 9.51 -2.83
C PRO A 9 12.59 9.51 -1.50
N ALA A 10 11.31 9.85 -1.55
CA ALA A 10 10.44 9.81 -0.41
C ALA A 10 10.56 8.40 0.17
N VAL A 11 10.85 8.31 1.48
CA VAL A 11 11.22 7.07 2.15
C VAL A 11 10.03 6.11 2.03
N GLN A 12 10.10 5.25 1.02
CA GLN A 12 9.12 4.21 0.76
C GLN A 12 9.49 3.04 1.67
N PHE A 13 8.74 2.88 2.76
CA PHE A 13 8.87 1.69 3.59
C PHE A 13 7.80 0.69 3.17
N GLU A 14 8.26 -0.51 2.84
CA GLU A 14 7.40 -1.64 2.53
C GLU A 14 7.09 -2.37 3.84
N THR A 15 5.81 -2.57 4.14
CA THR A 15 5.36 -3.25 5.36
C THR A 15 4.19 -4.18 5.06
N ASN A 16 4.02 -5.23 5.86
CA ASN A 16 2.88 -6.13 5.76
C ASN A 16 1.71 -5.53 6.53
N ALA A 17 0.55 -5.45 5.89
CA ALA A 17 -0.67 -4.91 6.46
C ALA A 17 -1.89 -5.71 6.00
N PHE A 18 -3.02 -5.45 6.65
CA PHE A 18 -4.30 -6.03 6.27
C PHE A 18 -4.98 -5.16 5.22
N VAL A 19 -5.21 -5.74 4.03
CA VAL A 19 -5.79 -5.08 2.86
C VAL A 19 -7.19 -5.62 2.62
N TYR A 20 -8.16 -4.72 2.43
CA TYR A 20 -9.51 -5.12 2.09
C TYR A 20 -9.62 -5.42 0.60
N CYS A 21 -10.03 -6.64 0.25
CA CYS A 21 -10.31 -7.01 -1.12
C CYS A 21 -11.78 -6.66 -1.47
N PRO A 22 -12.04 -5.71 -2.38
CA PRO A 22 -13.40 -5.34 -2.75
C PRO A 22 -14.12 -6.42 -3.59
N ILE A 23 -13.38 -7.40 -4.13
CA ILE A 23 -13.93 -8.44 -4.99
C ILE A 23 -14.54 -9.58 -4.18
N CYS A 24 -13.85 -10.04 -3.14
CA CYS A 24 -14.37 -11.09 -2.25
C CYS A 24 -14.82 -10.56 -0.89
N THR A 25 -14.78 -9.23 -0.69
CA THR A 25 -15.16 -8.53 0.55
C THR A 25 -14.45 -9.02 1.82
N HIS A 26 -13.27 -9.63 1.66
CA HIS A 26 -12.45 -10.10 2.77
C HIS A 26 -11.21 -9.24 2.95
N THR A 27 -10.84 -9.04 4.20
CA THR A 27 -9.54 -8.52 4.57
C THR A 27 -8.51 -9.65 4.46
N VAL A 28 -7.46 -9.43 3.70
CA VAL A 28 -6.37 -10.38 3.47
C VAL A 28 -5.04 -9.72 3.80
N GLU A 29 -4.03 -10.51 4.14
CA GLU A 29 -2.67 -10.00 4.34
C GLU A 29 -2.08 -9.57 3.00
N GLY A 30 -1.46 -8.39 2.99
CA GLY A 30 -0.85 -7.83 1.80
C GLY A 30 0.29 -6.86 2.14
N THR A 31 1.26 -6.80 1.25
CA THR A 31 2.35 -5.83 1.29
C THR A 31 1.89 -4.44 0.84
N VAL A 32 2.13 -3.44 1.67
CA VAL A 32 1.85 -2.04 1.41
C VAL A 32 3.13 -1.22 1.38
N VAL A 33 3.22 -0.32 0.41
CA VAL A 33 4.30 0.66 0.29
C VAL A 33 3.81 1.97 0.88
N SER A 34 4.48 2.43 1.92
CA SER A 34 4.15 3.65 2.63
C SER A 34 5.16 4.73 2.33
N ASN A 35 4.68 5.89 1.88
CA ASN A 35 5.50 7.04 1.52
C ASN A 35 5.43 8.13 2.61
N GLY A 36 5.43 7.71 3.88
CA GLY A 36 5.25 8.55 5.06
C GLY A 36 3.80 8.98 5.32
N LYS A 37 3.21 9.76 4.39
CA LYS A 37 1.85 10.31 4.54
C LYS A 37 0.74 9.43 3.97
N THR A 38 1.10 8.49 3.10
CA THR A 38 0.15 7.65 2.37
C THR A 38 0.72 6.27 2.31
N ALA A 39 -0.09 5.26 2.63
CA ALA A 39 0.23 3.89 2.30
C ALA A 39 -0.63 3.47 1.12
N LYS A 40 -0.06 2.65 0.24
CA LYS A 40 -0.76 2.04 -0.88
C LYS A 40 -0.37 0.57 -0.95
N VAL A 41 -1.29 -0.27 -1.39
CA VAL A 41 -0.96 -1.67 -1.68
C VAL A 41 0.10 -1.70 -2.79
N LYS A 42 1.08 -2.58 -2.65
CA LYS A 42 2.11 -2.76 -3.66
C LYS A 42 1.45 -3.08 -5.01
N PRO A 43 1.79 -2.38 -6.09
CA PRO A 43 1.19 -2.64 -7.39
C PRO A 43 1.47 -4.08 -7.84
N GLY A 44 0.49 -4.70 -8.49
CA GLY A 44 0.57 -6.10 -8.94
C GLY A 44 0.30 -7.14 -7.86
N GLN A 45 -0.01 -6.74 -6.63
CA GLN A 45 -0.40 -7.69 -5.59
C GLN A 45 -1.80 -8.25 -5.84
N LYS A 46 -1.98 -9.54 -5.51
CA LYS A 46 -3.23 -10.28 -5.69
C LYS A 46 -3.78 -10.75 -4.36
N CYS A 47 -5.09 -10.82 -4.27
CA CYS A 47 -5.79 -11.37 -3.13
C CYS A 47 -5.51 -12.87 -3.01
N SER A 48 -4.99 -13.31 -1.87
CA SER A 48 -4.73 -14.73 -1.58
C SER A 48 -5.99 -15.61 -1.59
N ARG A 49 -7.19 -15.01 -1.52
CA ARG A 49 -8.46 -15.75 -1.50
C ARG A 49 -9.08 -15.93 -2.89
N CYS A 50 -9.16 -14.86 -3.68
CA CYS A 50 -9.89 -14.85 -4.95
C CYS A 50 -9.02 -14.58 -6.17
N SER A 51 -7.69 -14.43 -6.00
CA SER A 51 -6.73 -14.11 -7.07
C SER A 51 -6.96 -12.79 -7.81
N ALA A 52 -7.92 -11.98 -7.36
CA ALA A 52 -8.19 -10.66 -7.93
C ALA A 52 -7.09 -9.67 -7.58
N SER A 53 -6.91 -8.66 -8.43
CA SER A 53 -5.94 -7.58 -8.21
C SER A 53 -6.33 -6.73 -7.00
N LEU A 54 -5.38 -6.52 -6.09
CA LEU A 54 -5.49 -5.59 -4.95
C LEU A 54 -4.92 -4.20 -5.31
N ASP A 55 -4.94 -3.84 -6.60
CA ASP A 55 -4.58 -2.54 -7.19
C ASP A 55 -4.98 -1.36 -6.27
N PRO A 56 -4.18 -0.27 -6.12
CA PRO A 56 -3.91 0.45 -4.87
C PRO A 56 -5.15 1.10 -4.23
N GLY A 57 -6.06 0.25 -3.79
CA GLY A 57 -7.38 0.52 -3.28
C GLY A 57 -7.37 0.25 -1.79
N TYR A 58 -7.69 1.32 -1.06
CA TYR A 58 -8.13 1.33 0.33
C TYR A 58 -7.36 0.40 1.29
N ILE A 59 -6.31 0.97 1.90
CA ILE A 59 -5.77 0.42 3.14
C ILE A 59 -6.72 0.80 4.26
N MET A 60 -7.40 -0.19 4.82
CA MET A 60 -8.35 0.04 5.91
C MET A 60 -7.67 0.33 7.25
N ARG A 61 -6.44 -0.17 7.47
CA ARG A 61 -5.71 0.08 8.73
C ARG A 61 -4.19 0.16 8.51
N LEU A 62 -3.64 1.36 8.62
CA LEU A 62 -2.32 1.54 9.23
C LEU A 62 -2.58 1.58 10.73
N ASP A 63 -2.63 0.42 11.39
CA ASP A 63 -2.71 0.40 12.85
C ASP A 63 -1.38 0.96 13.37
N ARG A 64 -1.38 2.25 13.72
CA ARG A 64 -0.34 2.84 14.53
C ARG A 64 -0.62 2.35 15.95
N ALA A 65 -0.05 1.22 16.32
CA ALA A 65 -0.01 0.80 17.72
C ALA A 65 0.62 1.95 18.52
N ALA A 66 -0.17 2.49 19.46
CA ALA A 66 0.14 3.64 20.30
C ALA A 66 1.20 3.32 21.36
#